data_AF-A0A7C3UNP9-F1
#
_entry.id   AF-A0A7C3UNP9-F1
#
_cell.length_a   1.000
_cell.length_b   1.000
_cell.length_c   1.000
_cell.angle_alpha   90.00
_cell.angle_beta   90.00
_cell.angle_gamma   90.00
#
_symmetry.space_group_name_H-M   'P 1'
#
loop_
_entity.id
_entity.type
_entity.pdbx_description
1 polymer ?
#
loop_
_entity_poly.entity_id
_entity_poly.type
_entity_poly.pdbx_seq_one_letter_code
_entity_poly.pdbx_strand_id
1 'polypeptide(L)'
;MRIAVDAMGGDFAPREAVLGALWAVRDYGLEVLLVGDEATIRAELAGYGPVAGIEVCHAPEVIAMHEQPAVAVRKKRQSSIVLAVGLVKSGAAAGLVSAGHTGATMAAALLGLGRIGGVDRPAIASVLPDEHGGTVLLDAGANVDCKPYNLTQFALMGSIYAEKIRGVP
;
A
#
# COMPACT_ATOMS: atom_id res chain seq x y z
N MET A 1 10.01 -8.74 -10.05
CA MET A 1 9.64 -8.15 -8.74
C MET A 1 8.15 -8.33 -8.57
N ARG A 2 7.69 -8.72 -7.38
CA ARG A 2 6.27 -9.05 -7.13
C ARG A 2 5.64 -8.07 -6.14
N ILE A 3 4.46 -7.52 -6.44
CA ILE A 3 3.76 -6.52 -5.61
C ILE A 3 2.41 -7.06 -5.17
N ALA A 4 2.09 -6.92 -3.87
CA ALA A 4 0.76 -7.24 -3.36
C ALA A 4 -0.17 -6.03 -3.54
N VAL A 5 -1.35 -6.24 -4.10
CA VAL A 5 -2.34 -5.19 -4.32
C VAL A 5 -3.61 -5.59 -3.58
N ASP A 6 -4.02 -4.80 -2.59
CA ASP A 6 -5.34 -4.91 -1.97
C ASP A 6 -6.40 -4.56 -3.02
N ALA A 7 -7.06 -5.60 -3.53
CA ALA A 7 -8.05 -5.47 -4.58
C ALA A 7 -9.43 -5.06 -4.06
N MET A 8 -9.63 -4.99 -2.74
CA MET A 8 -10.93 -4.69 -2.13
C MET A 8 -11.04 -3.25 -1.62
N GLY A 9 -9.93 -2.54 -1.56
CA GLY A 9 -9.85 -1.15 -1.13
C GLY A 9 -10.10 -0.16 -2.27
N GLY A 10 -10.88 0.88 -1.99
CA GLY A 10 -11.16 2.00 -2.89
C GLY A 10 -12.60 2.02 -3.40
N ASP A 11 -13.05 3.19 -3.85
CA ASP A 11 -14.45 3.45 -4.22
C ASP A 11 -14.92 2.61 -5.43
N PHE A 12 -14.00 2.21 -6.29
CA PHE A 12 -14.25 1.44 -7.51
C PHE A 12 -13.64 0.02 -7.45
N ALA A 13 -13.42 -0.50 -6.25
CA ALA A 13 -12.90 -1.85 -6.07
C ALA A 13 -13.92 -2.92 -6.53
N PRO A 14 -13.47 -4.04 -7.13
CA PRO A 14 -12.08 -4.37 -7.43
C PRO A 14 -11.58 -3.84 -8.79
N ARG A 15 -12.47 -3.27 -9.61
CA ARG A 15 -12.21 -2.93 -11.01
C ARG A 15 -10.93 -2.13 -11.23
N GLU A 16 -10.78 -0.99 -10.56
CA GLU A 16 -9.61 -0.11 -10.79
C GLU A 16 -8.29 -0.73 -10.28
N ALA A 17 -8.35 -1.53 -9.20
CA ALA A 17 -7.19 -2.27 -8.72
C ALA A 17 -6.77 -3.37 -9.72
N VAL A 18 -7.74 -4.07 -10.30
CA VAL A 18 -7.50 -5.08 -11.36
C VAL A 18 -6.92 -4.43 -12.61
N LEU A 19 -7.50 -3.33 -13.08
CA LEU A 19 -6.97 -2.57 -14.23
C LEU A 19 -5.55 -2.09 -14.00
N GLY A 20 -5.27 -1.51 -12.82
CA GLY A 20 -3.93 -1.09 -12.44
C GLY A 20 -2.92 -2.24 -12.42
N ALA A 21 -3.32 -3.41 -11.91
CA ALA A 21 -2.49 -4.62 -11.92
C ALA A 21 -2.19 -5.10 -13.35
N LEU A 22 -3.19 -5.11 -14.23
CA LEU A 22 -3.04 -5.49 -15.63
C LEU A 22 -2.06 -4.56 -16.36
N TRP A 23 -2.16 -3.25 -16.14
CA TRP A 23 -1.22 -2.28 -16.70
C TRP A 23 0.19 -2.45 -16.12
N ALA A 24 0.31 -2.71 -14.81
CA ALA A 24 1.60 -2.95 -14.18
C ALA A 24 2.33 -4.17 -14.76
N VAL A 25 1.59 -5.26 -15.03
CA VAL A 25 2.14 -6.45 -15.69
C VAL A 25 2.55 -6.13 -17.13
N ARG A 26 1.67 -5.50 -17.91
CA ARG A 26 1.90 -5.22 -19.33
C ARG A 26 3.03 -4.24 -19.57
N ASP A 27 3.04 -3.12 -18.85
CA ASP A 27 3.89 -1.97 -19.14
C ASP A 27 5.26 -2.07 -18.44
N TYR A 28 5.32 -2.79 -17.32
CA TYR A 28 6.53 -2.87 -16.48
C TYR A 28 7.03 -4.31 -16.26
N GLY A 29 6.33 -5.34 -16.75
CA GLY A 29 6.73 -6.74 -16.55
C GLY A 29 6.73 -7.16 -15.07
N LEU A 30 5.93 -6.49 -14.24
CA LEU A 30 5.80 -6.83 -12.83
C LEU A 30 4.92 -8.07 -12.65
N GLU A 31 5.13 -8.79 -11.54
CA GLU A 31 4.18 -9.80 -11.07
C GLU A 31 3.29 -9.17 -9.99
N VAL A 32 1.99 -9.45 -10.02
CA VAL A 32 1.03 -8.88 -9.09
C VAL A 32 0.26 -9.97 -8.35
N LEU A 33 0.20 -9.85 -7.02
CA LEU A 33 -0.70 -10.61 -6.16
C LEU A 33 -1.93 -9.76 -5.85
N LEU A 34 -3.07 -10.05 -6.47
CA LEU A 34 -4.35 -9.41 -6.13
C LEU A 34 -4.90 -10.07 -4.87
N VAL A 35 -5.02 -9.31 -3.78
CA VAL A 35 -5.43 -9.80 -2.47
C VAL A 35 -6.87 -9.37 -2.18
N GLY A 36 -7.78 -10.33 -1.98
CA GLY A 36 -9.19 -10.03 -1.76
C GLY A 36 -10.11 -11.23 -1.98
N ASP A 37 -11.41 -10.97 -2.05
CA ASP A 37 -12.39 -12.02 -2.32
C ASP A 37 -12.14 -12.64 -3.70
N GLU A 38 -11.86 -13.95 -3.74
CA GLU A 38 -11.34 -14.59 -4.95
C GLU A 38 -12.41 -14.65 -6.04
N ALA A 39 -13.67 -14.91 -5.65
CA ALA A 39 -14.78 -14.96 -6.59
C ALA A 39 -14.99 -13.59 -7.27
N THR A 40 -14.99 -12.51 -6.47
CA THR A 40 -15.14 -11.13 -6.96
C THR A 40 -13.99 -10.73 -7.89
N ILE A 41 -12.74 -11.02 -7.51
CA ILE A 41 -11.56 -10.69 -8.34
C ILE A 41 -11.58 -11.48 -9.65
N ARG A 42 -11.87 -12.78 -9.60
CA ARG A 42 -11.90 -13.63 -10.81
C ARG A 42 -13.02 -13.24 -11.76
N ALA A 43 -14.18 -12.83 -11.24
CA ALA A 43 -15.28 -12.32 -12.06
C ALA A 43 -14.87 -11.06 -12.84
N GLU A 44 -14.16 -10.13 -12.20
CA GLU A 44 -13.62 -8.94 -12.86
C GLU A 44 -12.55 -9.30 -13.90
N LEU A 45 -11.60 -10.19 -13.55
CA LEU A 45 -10.55 -10.64 -14.48
C LEU A 45 -11.09 -11.33 -15.74
N ALA A 46 -12.24 -12.00 -15.66
CA ALA A 46 -12.84 -12.67 -16.81
C ALA A 46 -13.13 -11.71 -17.98
N GLY A 47 -13.35 -10.42 -17.70
CA GLY A 47 -13.55 -9.39 -18.72
C GLY A 47 -12.31 -9.04 -19.56
N TYR A 48 -11.11 -9.43 -19.11
CA TYR A 48 -9.83 -9.06 -19.73
C TYR A 48 -9.07 -10.24 -20.36
N GLY A 49 -9.60 -11.46 -20.21
CA GLY A 49 -8.96 -12.69 -20.72
C GLY A 49 -7.83 -13.21 -19.82
N PRO A 50 -7.14 -14.29 -20.23
CA PRO A 50 -6.04 -14.85 -19.46
C PRO A 50 -4.83 -13.92 -19.48
N VAL A 51 -4.36 -13.54 -18.28
CA VAL A 51 -3.18 -12.67 -18.13
C VAL A 51 -2.15 -13.35 -17.26
N ALA A 52 -0.99 -13.66 -17.85
CA ALA A 52 0.16 -14.16 -17.11
C ALA A 52 0.72 -13.06 -16.19
N GLY A 53 1.33 -13.44 -15.06
CA GLY A 53 1.89 -12.48 -14.11
C GLY A 53 0.88 -11.92 -13.08
N ILE A 54 -0.39 -12.35 -13.13
CA ILE A 54 -1.38 -12.08 -12.08
C ILE A 54 -1.70 -13.37 -11.33
N GLU A 55 -1.64 -13.29 -10.00
CA GLU A 55 -2.06 -14.35 -9.09
C GLU A 55 -3.08 -13.78 -8.09
N VAL A 56 -4.08 -14.56 -7.72
CA VAL A 56 -5.12 -14.15 -6.77
C VAL A 56 -4.85 -14.81 -5.42
N CYS A 57 -4.71 -13.99 -4.37
CA CYS A 57 -4.60 -14.43 -3.00
C CYS A 57 -5.92 -14.17 -2.28
N HIS A 58 -6.63 -15.24 -1.92
CA HIS A 58 -7.93 -15.10 -1.28
C HIS A 58 -7.84 -14.45 0.09
N ALA A 59 -8.64 -13.40 0.30
CA ALA A 59 -8.86 -12.72 1.57
C ALA A 59 -10.37 -12.48 1.74
N PRO A 60 -11.07 -13.23 2.61
CA PRO A 60 -12.52 -13.16 2.73
C PRO A 60 -13.03 -11.91 3.49
N GLU A 61 -12.15 -11.20 4.21
CA GLU A 61 -12.55 -10.01 4.97
C GLU A 61 -12.11 -8.71 4.27
N VAL A 62 -12.86 -7.63 4.50
CA VAL A 62 -12.52 -6.28 4.07
C VAL A 62 -12.65 -5.34 5.25
N ILE A 63 -11.70 -4.43 5.43
CA ILE A 63 -11.81 -3.34 6.40
C ILE A 63 -12.54 -2.17 5.73
N ALA A 64 -13.73 -1.86 6.21
CA ALA A 64 -14.55 -0.79 5.70
C ALA A 64 -14.06 0.59 6.17
N MET A 65 -14.38 1.64 5.39
CA MET A 65 -13.89 3.00 5.62
C MET A 65 -14.37 3.65 6.94
N HIS A 66 -15.43 3.14 7.56
CA HIS A 66 -15.98 3.66 8.82
C HIS A 66 -15.42 2.94 10.06
N GLU A 67 -14.60 1.89 9.89
CA GLU A 67 -14.10 1.10 11.00
C GLU A 67 -12.89 1.75 11.67
N GLN A 68 -12.79 1.63 12.99
CA GLN A 68 -11.63 2.15 13.72
C GLN A 68 -10.36 1.33 13.38
N PRO A 69 -9.28 1.95 12.85
CA PRO A 69 -8.15 1.25 12.24
C PRO A 69 -7.51 0.14 13.08
N ALA A 70 -7.03 0.48 14.28
CA ALA A 70 -6.27 -0.45 15.12
C ALA A 70 -7.12 -1.62 15.62
N VAL A 71 -8.43 -1.41 15.77
CA VAL A 71 -9.38 -2.44 16.18
C VAL A 71 -9.68 -3.36 15.00
N ALA A 72 -9.96 -2.79 13.83
CA ALA A 72 -10.28 -3.53 12.61
C ALA A 72 -9.13 -4.47 12.21
N VAL A 73 -7.89 -3.97 12.18
CA VAL A 73 -6.68 -4.76 11.85
C VAL A 73 -6.47 -5.94 12.81
N ARG A 74 -6.83 -5.78 14.09
CA ARG A 74 -6.69 -6.86 15.09
C ARG A 74 -7.80 -7.91 15.00
N LYS A 75 -9.02 -7.49 14.64
CA LYS A 75 -10.18 -8.37 14.50
C LYS A 75 -10.19 -9.11 13.18
N LYS A 76 -9.99 -8.40 12.07
CA LYS A 76 -10.07 -8.91 10.69
C LYS A 76 -8.72 -9.37 10.18
N ARG A 77 -8.21 -10.45 10.77
CA ARG A 77 -6.88 -11.01 10.45
C ARG A 77 -6.79 -11.59 9.04
N GLN A 78 -7.92 -11.89 8.43
CA GLN A 78 -8.04 -12.40 7.06
C GLN A 78 -8.50 -11.29 6.10
N SER A 79 -8.29 -10.01 6.47
CA SER A 79 -8.59 -8.89 5.57
C SER A 79 -7.56 -8.73 4.47
N SER A 80 -8.00 -8.23 3.31
CA SER A 80 -7.12 -7.99 2.15
C SER A 80 -5.86 -7.18 2.51
N ILE A 81 -6.01 -6.10 3.28
CA ILE A 81 -4.90 -5.28 3.79
C ILE A 81 -3.95 -6.10 4.68
N VAL A 82 -4.48 -6.87 5.64
CA VAL A 82 -3.64 -7.62 6.59
C VAL A 82 -2.90 -8.76 5.89
N LEU A 83 -3.56 -9.47 4.97
CA LEU A 83 -2.91 -10.52 4.18
C LEU A 83 -1.88 -9.96 3.20
N ALA A 84 -2.14 -8.81 2.56
CA ALA A 84 -1.14 -8.11 1.72
C ALA A 84 0.13 -7.75 2.51
N VAL A 85 -0.03 -7.24 3.74
CA VAL A 85 1.10 -7.01 4.66
C VAL A 85 1.82 -8.33 4.99
N GLY A 86 1.08 -9.41 5.23
CA GLY A 86 1.63 -10.74 5.48
C GLY A 86 2.49 -11.26 4.33
N LEU A 87 2.06 -11.05 3.08
CA LEU A 87 2.80 -11.42 1.88
C LEU A 87 4.14 -10.67 1.78
N VAL A 88 4.15 -9.38 2.15
CA VAL A 88 5.41 -8.62 2.21
C VAL A 88 6.30 -9.13 3.35
N LYS A 89 5.71 -9.42 4.52
CA LYS A 89 6.45 -9.92 5.69
C LYS A 89 7.13 -11.27 5.44
N SER A 90 6.48 -12.15 4.68
CA SER A 90 7.02 -13.47 4.33
C SER A 90 8.01 -13.45 3.17
N GLY A 91 8.17 -12.32 2.49
CA GLY A 91 8.99 -12.20 1.29
C GLY A 91 8.30 -12.68 0.00
N ALA A 92 7.01 -13.04 0.06
CA ALA A 92 6.21 -13.38 -1.12
C ALA A 92 5.92 -12.16 -2.00
N ALA A 93 5.98 -10.94 -1.45
CA ALA A 93 5.92 -9.69 -2.19
C ALA A 93 7.01 -8.72 -1.72
N ALA A 94 7.50 -7.87 -2.63
CA ALA A 94 8.50 -6.84 -2.33
C ALA A 94 7.88 -5.55 -1.75
N GLY A 95 6.58 -5.36 -1.94
CA GLY A 95 5.84 -4.19 -1.48
C GLY A 95 4.34 -4.42 -1.58
N LEU A 96 3.56 -3.49 -1.04
CA LEU A 96 2.10 -3.52 -1.11
C LEU A 96 1.51 -2.17 -1.52
N VAL A 97 0.36 -2.22 -2.18
CA VAL A 97 -0.44 -1.04 -2.57
C VAL A 97 -1.88 -1.27 -2.13
N SER A 98 -2.51 -0.24 -1.54
CA SER A 98 -3.93 -0.26 -1.16
C SER A 98 -4.52 1.13 -1.35
N ALA A 99 -5.69 1.19 -2.00
CA ALA A 99 -6.56 2.36 -2.02
C ALA A 99 -7.66 2.29 -0.93
N GLY A 100 -7.53 1.34 0.00
CA GLY A 100 -8.44 1.16 1.13
C GLY A 100 -8.18 2.15 2.26
N HIS A 101 -8.66 1.79 3.46
CA HIS A 101 -8.61 2.67 4.61
C HIS A 101 -7.15 3.02 5.01
N THR A 102 -6.72 4.27 4.79
CA THR A 102 -5.35 4.76 5.04
C THR A 102 -4.81 4.39 6.43
N GLY A 103 -5.58 4.71 7.48
CA GLY A 103 -5.20 4.37 8.86
C GLY A 103 -5.07 2.86 9.11
N ALA A 104 -5.91 2.02 8.49
CA ALA A 104 -5.83 0.57 8.63
C ALA A 104 -4.60 0.01 7.91
N THR A 105 -4.32 0.50 6.70
CA THR A 105 -3.10 0.15 5.95
C THR A 105 -1.84 0.51 6.73
N MET A 106 -1.79 1.73 7.27
CA MET A 106 -0.68 2.18 8.12
C MET A 106 -0.55 1.34 9.39
N ALA A 107 -1.66 1.07 10.10
CA ALA A 107 -1.65 0.26 11.32
C ALA A 107 -1.22 -1.18 11.05
N ALA A 108 -1.70 -1.80 9.96
CA ALA A 108 -1.32 -3.14 9.56
C ALA A 108 0.17 -3.22 9.21
N ALA A 109 0.69 -2.28 8.40
CA ALA A 109 2.09 -2.21 8.04
C ALA A 109 2.99 -2.01 9.28
N LEU A 110 2.62 -1.09 10.19
CA LEU A 110 3.39 -0.84 11.40
C LEU A 110 3.43 -2.06 12.33
N LEU A 111 2.29 -2.75 12.51
CA LEU A 111 2.21 -3.93 13.37
C LEU A 111 2.84 -5.19 12.74
N GLY A 112 2.75 -5.33 11.42
CA GLY A 112 3.20 -6.53 10.68
C GLY A 112 4.66 -6.44 10.19
N LEU A 113 5.02 -5.34 9.55
CA LEU A 113 6.37 -5.14 9.00
C LEU A 113 7.32 -4.57 10.06
N GLY A 114 6.83 -3.64 10.88
CA GLY A 114 7.64 -2.87 11.80
C GLY A 114 8.22 -1.61 11.14
N ARG A 115 9.21 -1.00 11.79
CA ARG A 115 9.90 0.20 11.33
C ARG A 115 11.34 -0.15 10.96
N ILE A 116 11.93 0.69 10.11
CA ILE A 116 13.38 0.70 9.89
C ILE A 116 14.08 1.00 11.21
N GLY A 117 15.18 0.30 11.51
CA GLY A 117 15.96 0.49 12.72
C GLY A 117 16.39 1.95 12.88
N GLY A 118 16.14 2.54 14.05
CA GLY A 118 16.43 3.94 14.34
C GLY A 118 15.33 4.94 13.97
N VAL A 119 14.36 4.56 13.13
CA VAL A 119 13.18 5.41 12.84
C VAL A 119 12.15 5.26 13.96
N ASP A 120 11.84 6.36 14.65
CA ASP A 120 10.93 6.32 15.79
C ASP A 120 9.47 6.23 15.34
N ARG A 121 9.07 6.97 14.31
CA ARG A 121 7.70 6.91 13.78
C ARG A 121 7.72 6.91 12.25
N PRO A 122 6.84 6.14 11.59
CA PRO A 122 6.62 6.29 10.16
C PRO A 122 5.94 7.64 9.89
N ALA A 123 5.99 8.09 8.64
CA ALA A 123 5.31 9.29 8.15
C ALA A 123 4.67 9.02 6.79
N ILE A 124 3.60 9.74 6.46
CA ILE A 124 2.99 9.69 5.14
C ILE A 124 3.71 10.71 4.27
N ALA A 125 4.33 10.23 3.20
CA ALA A 125 4.96 11.06 2.18
C ALA A 125 3.96 11.31 1.05
N SER A 126 3.70 12.58 0.74
CA SER A 126 2.86 12.99 -0.39
C SER A 126 3.66 13.89 -1.31
N VAL A 127 3.66 13.59 -2.62
CA VAL A 127 4.27 14.47 -3.61
C VAL A 127 3.21 15.46 -4.09
N LEU A 128 3.35 16.72 -3.69
CA LEU A 128 2.49 17.81 -4.13
C LEU A 128 3.03 18.41 -5.42
N PRO A 129 2.20 18.68 -6.44
CA PRO A 129 2.66 19.32 -7.66
C PRO A 129 3.04 20.78 -7.40
N ASP A 130 4.10 21.24 -8.07
CA ASP A 130 4.55 22.64 -8.10
C ASP A 130 5.17 22.95 -9.47
N GLU A 131 5.63 24.19 -9.67
CA GLU A 131 6.25 24.65 -10.91
C GLU A 131 7.60 23.97 -11.24
N HIS A 132 8.17 23.21 -10.31
CA HIS A 132 9.44 22.50 -10.45
C HIS A 132 9.29 20.98 -10.54
N GLY A 133 8.06 20.48 -10.66
CA GLY A 133 7.75 19.05 -10.85
C GLY A 133 7.36 18.31 -9.56
N GLY A 134 7.41 18.98 -8.41
CA GLY A 134 6.73 18.55 -7.18
C GLY A 134 7.60 18.56 -5.91
N THR A 135 6.94 18.83 -4.79
CA THR A 135 7.52 18.90 -3.44
C THR A 135 7.08 17.69 -2.61
N VAL A 136 8.02 17.08 -1.89
CA VAL A 136 7.73 15.98 -0.95
C VAL A 136 7.28 16.57 0.39
N LEU A 137 5.98 16.48 0.68
CA LEU A 137 5.40 16.78 1.98
C LEU A 137 5.49 15.56 2.90
N LEU A 138 6.09 15.72 4.08
CA LEU A 138 6.27 14.66 5.05
C LEU A 138 6.34 15.29 6.45
N ASP A 139 5.43 15.03 7.39
CA ASP A 139 4.32 14.05 7.41
C ASP A 139 2.97 14.64 6.97
N ALA A 140 2.24 13.92 6.11
CA ALA A 140 0.92 14.32 5.59
C ALA A 140 -0.29 13.75 6.37
N GLY A 141 -0.08 13.24 7.58
CA GLY A 141 -1.20 12.87 8.49
C GLY A 141 -1.05 11.51 9.18
N ALA A 142 0.14 10.93 9.19
CA ALA A 142 0.39 9.68 9.94
C ALA A 142 0.44 9.92 11.45
N ASN A 143 0.90 11.10 11.87
CA ASN A 143 1.09 11.48 13.26
C ASN A 143 0.38 12.80 13.56
N VAL A 144 -0.35 12.83 14.67
CA VAL A 144 -0.95 14.07 15.21
C VAL A 144 0.08 14.85 16.03
N ASP A 145 0.88 14.12 16.83
CA ASP A 145 1.91 14.69 17.70
C ASP A 145 3.30 14.21 17.30
N CYS A 146 4.21 15.17 17.09
CA CYS A 146 5.60 14.92 16.74
C CYS A 146 6.53 15.65 17.71
N LYS A 147 7.59 14.97 18.15
CA LYS A 147 8.72 15.61 18.83
C LYS A 147 9.68 16.19 17.79
N PRO A 148 10.53 17.17 18.14
CA PRO A 148 11.48 17.77 17.20
C PRO A 148 12.36 16.75 16.47
N TYR A 149 12.83 15.71 17.15
CA TYR A 149 13.65 14.66 16.53
C TYR A 149 12.88 13.81 15.50
N ASN A 150 11.54 13.70 15.62
CA ASN A 150 10.73 13.04 14.58
C ASN A 150 10.78 13.85 13.29
N LEU A 151 10.67 15.18 13.37
CA LEU A 151 10.76 16.07 12.21
C LEU A 151 12.13 15.99 11.55
N THR A 152 13.21 15.84 12.32
CA THR A 152 14.55 15.60 11.77
C THR A 152 14.63 14.28 11.00
N GLN A 153 14.07 13.19 11.54
CA GLN A 153 14.01 11.90 10.85
C GLN A 153 13.17 11.98 9.57
N PHE A 154 12.07 12.73 9.61
CA PHE A 154 11.19 12.97 8.48
C PHE A 154 11.91 13.72 7.37
N ALA A 155 12.64 14.79 7.70
CA ALA A 155 13.47 15.52 6.74
C ALA A 155 14.53 14.61 6.09
N LEU A 156 15.19 13.75 6.87
CA LEU A 156 16.19 12.82 6.34
C LEU A 156 15.57 11.79 5.38
N MET A 157 14.47 11.14 5.78
CA MET A 157 13.77 10.18 4.93
C MET A 157 13.22 10.84 3.66
N GLY A 158 12.66 12.05 3.77
CA GLY A 158 12.13 12.83 2.66
C GLY A 158 13.23 13.23 1.66
N SER A 159 14.39 13.69 2.15
CA SER A 159 15.55 14.02 1.32
C SER A 159 16.06 12.81 0.55
N ILE A 160 16.18 11.64 1.20
CA ILE A 160 16.60 10.39 0.54
C ILE A 160 15.57 9.98 -0.54
N TYR A 161 14.28 10.09 -0.26
CA TYR A 161 13.23 9.79 -1.24
C TYR A 161 13.29 10.76 -2.43
N ALA A 162 13.45 12.06 -2.17
CA ALA A 162 13.57 13.08 -3.21
C ALA A 162 14.80 12.83 -4.10
N GLU A 163 15.95 12.49 -3.51
CA GLU A 163 17.17 12.18 -4.26
C GLU A 163 17.02 10.89 -5.07
N LYS A 164 16.66 9.78 -4.42
CA LYS A 164 16.73 8.45 -5.02
C LYS A 164 15.57 8.12 -5.95
N ILE A 165 14.39 8.66 -5.69
CA ILE A 165 13.16 8.33 -6.45
C ILE A 165 12.74 9.49 -7.34
N ARG A 166 12.93 10.74 -6.90
CA ARG A 166 12.52 11.93 -7.67
C ARG A 166 13.66 12.57 -8.46
N GLY A 167 14.92 12.19 -8.21
CA GLY A 167 16.09 12.77 -8.89
C GLY A 167 16.37 14.22 -8.51
N VAL A 168 15.91 14.67 -7.34
CA VAL A 168 16.16 16.03 -6.82
C VAL A 168 17.47 16.01 -6.03
N PRO A 169 18.49 16.80 -6.42
CA PRO A 169 19.80 16.80 -5.77
C PRO A 169 19.79 17.35 -4.34
#